data_AF-A0A0U3QTJ6-F1
#
_entry.id   AF-A0A0U3QTJ6-F1
#
_cell.length_a   1.000
_cell.length_b   1.000
_cell.length_c   1.000
_cell.angle_alpha   90.00
_cell.angle_beta   90.00
_cell.angle_gamma   90.00
#
_symmetry.space_group_name_H-M   'P 1'
#
loop_
_entity.id
_entity.type
_entity.pdbx_description
1 polymer ?
#
loop_
_entity_poly.entity_id
_entity_poly.type
_entity_poly.pdbx_seq_one_letter_code
_entity_poly.pdbx_strand_id
1 'polypeptide(L)'
;MRPPTCRKHHHPSRDVCSGCNGASLATPPKWRIFILRSTPKGSPHRRPGGLLKVIGAVFASVVAILLVVAPASQATSPSPTPSPSITTFQNNISGFLRDDARAPIADVTITARSGDFEGTATSAANGSWSIGVPVQGTYEIELDESTLPEGIKLAEGQENPRSVTFSQTSNLSVIFAFGEGIVVQQQDFGQNLVNRLVAGLSFGLLLALASVGLSLIFGTTGLTNFAHGEMVTLGAVLVFAFNAIGLPFWLALILSLLGGGLFGYIQDAGLWKPLRRRGTGLVPMMIVSIGLALAVRYVIQFYFGGATQQLPFAQSAEIQLGPISISPNNLWSLIVSAVVIALLGIVLLKTRLGKATRAVADNPALAAASGIDVDSVIRIVWVTGGMLASLGGILWAYYRPGVTFDMGSQILLLIFAGVTLGGLGTVFGALIGSIIVGIFVELTTVFGLAADLKYVGALFIMIVVLLFRPQGILGRRERVG
;
A
#
# COMPACT_ATOMS: atom_id res chain seq x y z
N MET A 1 -21.99 -2.45 -76.38
CA MET A 1 -22.42 -2.00 -75.04
C MET A 1 -22.02 -0.54 -74.89
N ARG A 2 -22.98 0.30 -74.47
CA ARG A 2 -22.95 1.78 -74.54
C ARG A 2 -22.03 2.41 -73.47
N PRO A 3 -21.39 3.57 -73.74
CA PRO A 3 -20.93 4.49 -72.71
C PRO A 3 -22.04 5.51 -72.35
N PRO A 4 -21.99 6.18 -71.18
CA PRO A 4 -22.85 7.34 -70.95
C PRO A 4 -22.15 8.64 -71.37
N THR A 5 -22.91 9.51 -72.04
CA THR A 5 -22.57 10.86 -72.50
C THR A 5 -23.42 11.92 -71.78
N CYS A 6 -22.98 13.19 -71.92
CA CYS A 6 -23.69 14.48 -71.70
C CYS A 6 -23.73 15.03 -70.26
N ARG A 7 -23.60 16.35 -69.99
CA ARG A 7 -23.80 17.54 -70.84
C ARG A 7 -23.13 18.80 -70.20
N LYS A 8 -22.62 19.71 -71.04
CA LYS A 8 -22.33 21.12 -70.72
C LYS A 8 -23.64 21.93 -70.62
N HIS A 9 -23.70 22.93 -69.75
CA HIS A 9 -24.58 24.10 -69.90
C HIS A 9 -23.87 25.41 -69.54
N HIS A 10 -24.33 26.45 -70.23
CA HIS A 10 -23.83 27.80 -70.48
C HIS A 10 -23.66 28.76 -69.28
N HIS A 11 -22.70 29.69 -69.44
CA HIS A 11 -22.61 31.09 -68.92
C HIS A 11 -23.91 31.91 -69.14
N PRO A 12 -24.13 33.16 -68.61
CA PRO A 12 -23.17 34.28 -68.40
C PRO A 12 -23.42 35.10 -67.09
N SER A 13 -22.69 36.12 -66.65
CA SER A 13 -22.36 37.43 -67.25
C SER A 13 -21.72 38.35 -66.18
N ARG A 14 -21.11 39.46 -66.65
CA ARG A 14 -20.68 40.70 -65.95
C ARG A 14 -19.16 40.95 -65.86
N ASP A 15 -18.62 41.37 -67.00
CA ASP A 15 -18.10 42.72 -67.27
C ASP A 15 -17.31 43.42 -66.15
N VAL A 16 -15.99 43.53 -66.35
CA VAL A 16 -15.21 44.66 -65.85
C VAL A 16 -14.45 45.28 -67.03
N CYS A 17 -14.75 46.56 -67.26
CA CYS A 17 -14.26 47.38 -68.36
C CYS A 17 -12.74 47.54 -68.37
N SER A 18 -12.20 47.56 -69.58
CA SER A 18 -10.89 48.09 -69.93
C SER A 18 -10.95 49.61 -70.12
N GLY A 19 -9.86 50.30 -69.76
CA GLY A 19 -9.48 51.58 -70.36
C GLY A 19 -9.65 52.83 -69.49
N CYS A 20 -8.54 53.25 -68.87
CA CYS A 20 -8.14 54.66 -68.87
C CYS A 20 -6.63 54.76 -68.56
N ASN A 21 -5.86 55.04 -69.61
CA ASN A 21 -4.48 55.48 -69.54
C ASN A 21 -4.43 56.96 -69.15
N GLY A 22 -3.45 57.32 -68.31
CA GLY A 22 -2.82 58.65 -68.33
C GLY A 22 -3.06 59.52 -67.11
N ALA A 23 -2.11 59.49 -66.16
CA ALA A 23 -1.55 60.71 -65.55
C ALA A 23 -0.37 60.34 -64.64
N SER A 24 0.83 60.74 -65.08
CA SER A 24 1.99 60.99 -64.22
C SER A 24 1.59 61.94 -63.08
N LEU A 25 2.01 61.64 -61.84
CA LEU A 25 2.58 62.63 -60.90
C LEU A 25 2.92 61.98 -59.54
N ALA A 26 4.16 62.26 -59.10
CA ALA A 26 4.62 62.44 -57.73
C ALA A 26 4.52 61.26 -56.73
N THR A 27 5.70 60.70 -56.42
CA THR A 27 5.99 59.92 -55.21
C THR A 27 5.75 60.73 -53.92
N PRO A 28 4.97 60.23 -52.93
CA PRO A 28 4.97 60.77 -51.57
C PRO A 28 6.05 60.09 -50.68
N PRO A 29 6.44 60.73 -49.56
CA PRO A 29 7.73 60.49 -48.91
C PRO A 29 7.78 59.18 -48.11
N LYS A 30 8.99 58.61 -48.05
CA LYS A 30 9.35 57.45 -47.23
C LYS A 30 9.16 57.76 -45.74
N TRP A 31 8.01 57.38 -45.18
CA TRP A 31 7.87 57.20 -43.73
C TRP A 31 8.66 55.97 -43.33
N ARG A 32 9.89 56.18 -42.82
CA ARG A 32 10.67 55.17 -42.12
C ARG A 32 9.94 54.80 -40.84
N ILE A 33 9.07 53.80 -40.91
CA ILE A 33 8.62 53.07 -39.73
C ILE A 33 9.85 52.31 -39.22
N PHE A 34 10.42 52.82 -38.13
CA PHE A 34 11.47 52.16 -37.37
C PHE A 34 10.84 50.95 -36.67
N ILE A 35 10.69 49.85 -37.41
CA ILE A 35 10.38 48.54 -36.83
C ILE A 35 11.63 48.16 -36.02
N LEU A 36 11.57 48.41 -34.71
CA LEU A 36 12.45 47.78 -33.73
C LEU A 36 12.24 46.27 -33.86
N ARG A 37 13.03 45.66 -34.74
CA ARG A 37 13.21 44.22 -34.82
C ARG A 37 13.97 43.84 -33.55
N SER A 38 13.24 43.65 -32.44
CA SER A 38 13.78 43.01 -31.26
C SER A 38 14.14 41.59 -31.69
N THR A 39 15.42 41.37 -31.96
CA THR A 39 15.98 40.05 -32.04
C THR A 39 15.64 39.33 -30.74
N PRO A 40 14.91 38.20 -30.75
CA PRO A 40 14.83 37.39 -29.55
C PRO A 40 16.25 36.90 -29.32
N LYS A 41 16.93 37.46 -28.30
CA LYS A 41 18.13 36.86 -27.74
C LYS A 41 17.77 35.41 -27.45
N GLY A 42 18.35 34.49 -28.21
CA GLY A 42 18.17 33.07 -28.02
C GLY A 42 18.47 32.73 -26.56
N SER A 43 17.43 32.36 -25.82
CA SER A 43 17.60 31.67 -24.55
C SER A 43 18.43 30.41 -24.83
N PRO A 44 19.49 30.13 -24.07
CA PRO A 44 20.25 28.91 -24.29
C PRO A 44 19.28 27.73 -24.10
N HIS A 45 19.06 26.96 -25.17
CA HIS A 45 18.44 25.65 -25.10
C HIS A 45 19.29 24.78 -24.16
N ARG A 46 18.99 24.80 -22.86
CA ARG A 46 19.50 23.81 -21.91
C ARG A 46 18.94 22.47 -22.37
N ARG A 47 19.82 21.68 -23.02
CA ARG A 47 19.54 20.28 -23.39
C ARG A 47 18.99 19.55 -22.15
N PRO A 48 17.93 18.74 -22.27
CA PRO A 48 17.27 18.09 -21.14
C PRO A 48 18.13 17.00 -20.45
N GLY A 49 19.37 16.80 -20.89
CA GLY A 49 20.30 15.82 -20.32
C GLY A 49 20.65 16.05 -18.85
N GLY A 50 20.52 17.28 -18.33
CA GLY A 50 20.71 17.55 -16.90
C GLY A 50 19.61 16.94 -16.03
N LEU A 51 18.35 16.97 -16.50
CA LEU A 51 17.21 16.44 -15.76
C LEU A 51 17.25 14.91 -15.71
N LEU A 52 17.60 14.25 -16.81
CA LEU A 52 17.78 12.78 -16.86
C LEU A 52 18.93 12.31 -15.95
N LYS A 53 20.03 13.08 -15.88
CA LYS A 53 21.16 12.81 -14.98
C LYS A 53 20.79 12.99 -13.51
N VAL A 54 19.96 13.98 -13.19
CA VAL A 54 19.45 14.21 -11.82
C VAL A 54 18.46 13.11 -11.41
N ILE A 55 17.54 12.70 -12.30
CA ILE A 55 16.62 11.58 -12.04
C ILE A 55 17.39 10.28 -11.85
N GLY A 56 18.38 10.02 -12.72
CA GLY A 56 19.27 8.87 -12.58
C GLY A 56 20.09 8.91 -11.28
N ALA A 57 20.60 10.08 -10.88
CA ALA A 57 21.35 10.24 -9.64
C ALA A 57 20.48 10.07 -8.39
N VAL A 58 19.23 10.53 -8.38
CA VAL A 58 18.33 10.36 -7.22
C VAL A 58 17.75 8.95 -7.16
N PHE A 59 17.42 8.33 -8.30
CA PHE A 59 17.13 6.90 -8.34
C PHE A 59 18.32 6.09 -7.82
N ALA A 60 19.55 6.43 -8.25
CA ALA A 60 20.78 5.87 -7.71
C ALA A 60 21.00 6.20 -6.22
N SER A 61 20.44 7.29 -5.69
CA SER A 61 20.52 7.65 -4.25
C SER A 61 19.57 6.81 -3.41
N VAL A 62 18.33 6.61 -3.88
CA VAL A 62 17.35 5.72 -3.25
C VAL A 62 17.86 4.27 -3.33
N VAL A 63 18.40 3.89 -4.48
CA VAL A 63 19.10 2.61 -4.69
C VAL A 63 20.35 2.49 -3.81
N ALA A 64 21.13 3.55 -3.63
CA ALA A 64 22.31 3.55 -2.75
C ALA A 64 21.92 3.38 -1.27
N ILE A 65 20.81 3.99 -0.83
CA ILE A 65 20.28 3.79 0.52
C ILE A 65 19.80 2.33 0.69
N LEU A 66 19.15 1.77 -0.32
CA LEU A 66 18.76 0.36 -0.34
C LEU A 66 19.99 -0.58 -0.40
N LEU A 67 21.08 -0.19 -1.05
CA LEU A 67 22.35 -0.93 -1.11
C LEU A 67 23.11 -0.96 0.22
N VAL A 68 23.00 0.08 1.05
CA VAL A 68 23.61 0.10 2.40
C VAL A 68 22.92 -0.90 3.34
N VAL A 69 21.68 -1.29 3.01
CA VAL A 69 20.90 -2.31 3.72
C VAL A 69 20.95 -3.63 2.95
N ALA A 70 22.16 -4.10 2.63
CA ALA A 70 22.34 -5.54 2.50
C ALA A 70 21.95 -6.16 3.86
N PRO A 71 21.20 -7.27 3.89
CA PRO A 71 20.93 -7.94 5.15
C PRO A 71 22.30 -8.30 5.72
N ALA A 72 22.69 -7.65 6.81
CA ALA A 72 23.68 -8.23 7.69
C ALA A 72 23.08 -9.58 8.07
N SER A 73 23.60 -10.63 7.45
CA SER A 73 23.46 -12.01 7.89
C SER A 73 24.12 -12.11 9.26
N GLN A 74 23.47 -11.52 10.27
CA GLN A 74 23.77 -11.85 11.64
C GLN A 74 23.37 -13.31 11.77
N ALA A 75 24.39 -14.16 11.78
CA ALA A 75 24.27 -15.54 12.17
C ALA A 75 23.64 -15.56 13.56
N THR A 76 22.33 -15.80 13.61
CA THR A 76 21.67 -16.23 14.84
C THR A 76 22.39 -17.48 15.28
N SER A 77 23.03 -17.40 16.45
CA SER A 77 23.63 -18.55 17.12
C SER A 77 22.55 -19.64 17.21
N PRO A 78 22.84 -20.90 16.85
CA PRO A 78 21.85 -21.96 16.99
C PRO A 78 21.41 -22.05 18.45
N SER A 79 20.09 -21.97 18.67
CA SER A 79 19.50 -22.27 19.98
C SER A 79 19.96 -23.65 20.46
N PRO A 80 20.18 -23.84 21.77
CA PRO A 80 20.58 -25.14 22.30
C PRO A 80 19.49 -26.19 21.98
N THR A 81 19.87 -27.17 21.16
CA THR A 81 19.03 -28.32 20.78
C THR A 81 18.86 -29.24 21.99
N PRO A 82 17.63 -29.66 22.34
CA PRO A 82 17.42 -30.71 23.34
C PRO A 82 17.98 -32.06 22.84
N SER A 83 18.32 -32.95 23.78
CA SER A 83 18.85 -34.28 23.47
C SER A 83 17.96 -35.03 22.47
N PRO A 84 18.53 -35.55 21.37
CA PRO A 84 17.73 -36.18 20.32
C PRO A 84 17.06 -37.46 20.81
N SER A 85 15.80 -37.64 20.41
CA SER A 85 15.18 -38.97 20.32
C SER A 85 16.04 -39.90 19.47
N ILE A 86 16.01 -41.19 19.79
CA ILE A 86 16.90 -42.25 19.27
C ILE A 86 16.76 -42.44 17.73
N THR A 87 15.79 -41.79 17.09
CA THR A 87 15.54 -41.79 15.65
C THR A 87 15.41 -40.36 15.11
N THR A 88 16.25 -40.01 14.14
CA THR A 88 16.29 -38.68 13.50
C THR A 88 15.44 -38.69 12.23
N PHE A 89 14.29 -38.00 12.26
CA PHE A 89 13.45 -37.78 11.07
C PHE A 89 13.59 -36.34 10.57
N GLN A 90 13.33 -36.11 9.28
CA GLN A 90 13.35 -34.76 8.68
C GLN A 90 12.22 -33.86 9.17
N ASN A 91 11.08 -34.46 9.57
CA ASN A 91 9.95 -33.74 10.12
C ASN A 91 9.94 -33.86 11.64
N ASN A 92 9.45 -32.82 12.31
CA ASN A 92 9.49 -32.73 13.76
C ASN A 92 8.22 -32.08 14.30
N ILE A 93 7.75 -32.60 15.43
CA ILE A 93 6.71 -31.96 16.25
C ILE A 93 7.41 -31.46 17.50
N SER A 94 7.35 -30.16 17.77
CA SER A 94 8.09 -29.53 18.85
C SER A 94 7.24 -28.57 19.67
N GLY A 95 7.68 -28.27 20.88
CA GLY A 95 6.97 -27.32 21.73
C GLY A 95 7.81 -26.87 22.91
N PHE A 96 7.23 -25.96 23.69
CA PHE A 96 7.77 -25.54 24.97
C PHE A 96 6.67 -25.68 26.02
N LEU A 97 7.01 -26.27 27.16
CA LEU A 97 6.17 -26.32 28.35
C LEU A 97 6.60 -25.21 29.31
N ARG A 98 5.65 -24.37 29.69
CA ARG A 98 5.87 -23.26 30.62
C ARG A 98 4.68 -23.13 31.56
N ASP A 99 4.95 -22.85 32.82
CA ASP A 99 3.92 -22.58 33.83
C ASP A 99 3.31 -21.16 33.67
N ASP A 100 2.38 -20.83 34.55
CA ASP A 100 1.69 -19.53 34.59
C ASP A 100 2.66 -18.35 34.80
N ALA A 101 3.79 -18.59 35.49
CA ALA A 101 4.84 -17.60 35.70
C ALA A 101 5.86 -17.54 34.53
N ARG A 102 5.60 -18.26 33.44
CA ARG A 102 6.48 -18.45 32.26
C ARG A 102 7.80 -19.17 32.57
N ALA A 103 7.91 -19.84 33.71
CA ALA A 103 9.04 -20.69 34.05
C ALA A 103 8.95 -22.02 33.27
N PRO A 104 10.08 -22.57 32.81
CA PRO A 104 10.11 -23.81 32.04
C PRO A 104 9.73 -25.03 32.90
N ILE A 105 8.97 -25.97 32.32
CA ILE A 105 8.60 -27.23 32.97
C ILE A 105 9.42 -28.36 32.34
N ALA A 106 10.32 -28.94 33.13
CA ALA A 106 11.19 -30.04 32.73
C ALA A 106 10.61 -31.41 33.09
N ASP A 107 11.16 -32.47 32.52
CA ASP A 107 10.91 -33.87 32.86
C ASP A 107 9.47 -34.37 32.61
N VAL A 108 8.72 -33.67 31.76
CA VAL A 108 7.36 -34.07 31.35
C VAL A 108 7.44 -34.94 30.11
N THR A 109 6.66 -36.02 30.06
CA THR A 109 6.64 -36.95 28.92
C THR A 109 5.51 -36.61 27.95
N ILE A 110 5.86 -36.51 26.67
CA ILE A 110 4.92 -36.28 25.55
C ILE A 110 5.01 -37.46 24.60
N THR A 111 3.86 -37.98 24.18
CA THR A 111 3.74 -39.07 23.21
C THR A 111 2.97 -38.60 21.99
N ALA A 112 3.48 -38.90 20.79
CA ALA A 112 2.80 -38.67 19.52
C ALA A 112 2.47 -40.00 18.85
N ARG A 113 1.20 -40.20 18.48
CA ARG A 113 0.70 -41.41 17.82
C ARG A 113 0.08 -41.10 16.46
N SER A 114 0.32 -41.94 15.46
CA SER A 114 -0.36 -41.88 14.17
C SER A 114 -0.30 -43.24 13.47
N GLY A 115 -1.46 -43.91 13.35
CA GLY A 115 -1.50 -45.28 12.82
C GLY A 115 -0.62 -46.23 13.65
N ASP A 116 0.37 -46.85 13.01
CA ASP A 116 1.34 -47.76 13.64
C ASP A 116 2.57 -47.03 14.23
N PHE A 117 2.68 -45.71 14.08
CA PHE A 117 3.80 -44.92 14.61
C PHE A 117 3.49 -44.40 16.00
N GLU A 118 4.42 -44.63 16.93
CA GLU A 118 4.44 -44.03 18.28
C GLU A 118 5.83 -43.49 18.57
N GLY A 119 5.92 -42.21 18.94
CA GLY A 119 7.16 -41.54 19.32
C GLY A 119 7.00 -40.79 20.63
N THR A 120 7.98 -40.88 21.51
CA THR A 120 7.94 -40.27 22.85
C THR A 120 9.13 -39.34 23.04
N ALA A 121 8.91 -38.20 23.69
CA ALA A 121 9.96 -37.28 24.10
C ALA A 121 9.73 -36.75 25.51
N THR A 122 10.81 -36.42 26.20
CA THR A 122 10.78 -35.80 27.52
C THR A 122 11.21 -34.33 27.39
N SER A 123 10.54 -33.43 28.11
CA SER A 123 10.88 -32.01 28.10
C SER A 123 12.23 -31.77 28.80
N ALA A 124 13.09 -30.98 28.16
CA ALA A 124 14.40 -30.61 28.68
C ALA A 124 14.28 -29.54 29.79
N ALA A 125 15.40 -29.23 30.47
CA ALA A 125 15.47 -28.22 31.53
C ALA A 125 14.98 -26.81 31.14
N ASN A 126 14.97 -26.49 29.84
CA ASN A 126 14.45 -25.23 29.29
C ASN A 126 12.96 -25.32 28.87
N GLY A 127 12.28 -26.43 29.18
CA GLY A 127 10.90 -26.72 28.83
C GLY A 127 10.70 -27.17 27.38
N SER A 128 11.76 -27.24 26.56
CA SER A 128 11.63 -27.66 25.15
C SER A 128 11.47 -29.17 25.02
N TRP A 129 10.63 -29.60 24.09
CA TRP A 129 10.48 -31.01 23.71
C TRP A 129 10.35 -31.13 22.19
N SER A 130 10.68 -32.31 21.67
CA SER A 130 10.74 -32.54 20.22
C SER A 130 10.63 -34.03 19.91
N ILE A 131 9.71 -34.38 19.01
CA ILE A 131 9.48 -35.74 18.52
C ILE A 131 9.66 -35.73 17.00
N GLY A 132 10.67 -36.45 16.50
CA GLY A 132 10.82 -36.67 15.07
C GLY A 132 9.71 -37.57 14.54
N VAL A 133 9.11 -37.21 13.41
CA VAL A 133 8.02 -37.98 12.78
C VAL A 133 8.31 -38.34 11.32
N PRO A 134 7.92 -39.54 10.85
CA PRO A 134 8.37 -40.08 9.56
C PRO A 134 7.69 -39.40 8.37
N VAL A 135 6.40 -39.09 8.46
CA VAL A 135 5.59 -38.55 7.34
C VAL A 135 4.71 -37.39 7.80
N GLN A 136 4.33 -36.54 6.85
CA GLN A 136 3.33 -35.48 7.08
C GLN A 136 1.94 -36.08 7.21
N GLY A 137 1.14 -35.61 8.16
CA GLY A 137 -0.16 -36.21 8.47
C GLY A 137 -0.77 -35.74 9.78
N THR A 138 -1.82 -36.44 10.20
CA THR A 138 -2.51 -36.21 11.47
C THR A 138 -1.88 -37.08 12.56
N TYR A 139 -1.50 -36.45 13.68
CA TYR A 139 -0.94 -37.11 14.86
C TYR A 139 -1.80 -36.76 16.08
N GLU A 140 -2.02 -37.75 16.95
CA GLU A 140 -2.56 -37.55 18.30
C GLU A 140 -1.40 -37.33 19.26
N ILE A 141 -1.41 -36.21 19.97
CA ILE A 141 -0.34 -35.85 20.90
C ILE A 141 -0.92 -35.87 22.31
N GLU A 142 -0.36 -36.71 23.15
CA GLU A 142 -0.72 -36.91 24.53
C GLU A 142 0.40 -36.37 25.43
N LEU A 143 0.03 -35.53 26.39
CA LEU A 143 0.92 -35.15 27.49
C LEU A 143 0.58 -36.02 28.70
N ASP A 144 1.58 -36.70 29.26
CA ASP A 144 1.37 -37.53 30.44
C ASP A 144 1.25 -36.66 31.70
N GLU A 145 0.01 -36.49 32.17
CA GLU A 145 -0.31 -35.68 33.34
C GLU A 145 0.33 -36.20 34.64
N SER A 146 0.68 -37.49 34.71
CA SER A 146 1.35 -38.06 35.87
C SER A 146 2.80 -37.61 36.03
N THR A 147 3.40 -37.12 34.94
CA THR A 147 4.78 -36.59 34.91
C THR A 147 4.86 -35.09 35.22
N LEU A 148 3.73 -34.44 35.51
CA LEU A 148 3.70 -33.03 35.85
C LEU A 148 4.17 -32.78 37.31
N PRO A 149 4.93 -31.71 37.57
CA PRO A 149 5.27 -31.29 38.93
C PRO A 149 4.04 -31.00 39.79
N GLU A 150 4.15 -31.23 41.11
CA GLU A 150 3.04 -31.02 42.06
C GLU A 150 2.48 -29.59 41.96
N GLY A 151 1.16 -29.50 41.76
CA GLY A 151 0.42 -28.23 41.68
C GLY A 151 0.21 -27.68 40.26
N ILE A 152 0.82 -28.27 39.23
CA ILE A 152 0.61 -27.89 37.83
C ILE A 152 -0.39 -28.86 37.19
N LYS A 153 -1.46 -28.32 36.61
CA LYS A 153 -2.44 -29.09 35.82
C LYS A 153 -2.58 -28.47 34.44
N LEU A 154 -2.92 -29.30 33.46
CA LEU A 154 -3.36 -28.81 32.16
C LEU A 154 -4.55 -27.88 32.35
N ALA A 155 -4.57 -26.81 31.56
CA ALA A 155 -5.60 -25.79 31.66
C ALA A 155 -6.97 -26.40 31.33
N GLU A 156 -7.99 -26.09 32.14
CA GLU A 156 -9.36 -26.54 31.91
C GLU A 156 -9.81 -26.26 30.46
N GLY A 157 -10.39 -27.27 29.80
CA GLY A 157 -10.84 -27.20 28.41
C GLY A 157 -9.80 -27.59 27.33
N GLN A 158 -8.56 -27.92 27.69
CA GLN A 158 -7.62 -28.52 26.74
C GLN A 158 -7.96 -29.99 26.46
N GLU A 159 -8.02 -30.35 25.17
CA GLU A 159 -8.07 -31.75 24.74
C GLU A 159 -6.70 -32.41 24.94
N ASN A 160 -6.68 -33.54 25.65
CA ASN A 160 -5.52 -34.40 25.85
C ASN A 160 -6.00 -35.86 25.83
N PRO A 161 -5.68 -36.69 24.81
CA PRO A 161 -4.82 -36.40 23.66
C PRO A 161 -5.41 -35.41 22.66
N ARG A 162 -4.53 -34.65 21.98
CA ARG A 162 -4.89 -33.62 21.00
C ARG A 162 -4.59 -34.06 19.57
N SER A 163 -5.56 -33.93 18.67
CA SER A 163 -5.32 -34.18 17.24
C SER A 163 -4.71 -32.95 16.56
N VAL A 164 -3.56 -33.12 15.91
CA VAL A 164 -2.90 -32.07 15.12
C VAL A 164 -2.57 -32.55 13.73
N THR A 165 -2.82 -31.72 12.73
CA THR A 165 -2.52 -32.03 11.32
C THR A 165 -1.41 -31.11 10.84
N PHE A 166 -0.31 -31.68 10.34
CA PHE A 166 0.75 -30.92 9.69
C PHE A 166 0.89 -31.34 8.23
N SER A 167 0.75 -30.39 7.30
CA SER A 167 0.61 -30.65 5.86
C SER A 167 1.50 -29.82 4.93
N GLN A 168 2.12 -28.74 5.42
CA GLN A 168 2.89 -27.80 4.58
C GLN A 168 4.22 -27.35 5.19
N THR A 169 4.58 -27.82 6.38
CA THR A 169 5.82 -27.44 7.09
C THR A 169 6.59 -28.70 7.48
N SER A 170 7.91 -28.60 7.68
CA SER A 170 8.72 -29.69 8.25
C SER A 170 8.74 -29.67 9.79
N ASN A 171 8.27 -28.59 10.40
CA ASN A 171 8.13 -28.47 11.85
C ASN A 171 6.71 -28.02 12.19
N LEU A 172 6.08 -28.72 13.13
CA LEU A 172 4.80 -28.34 13.71
C LEU A 172 5.02 -27.99 15.18
N SER A 173 4.58 -26.80 15.60
CA SER A 173 4.65 -26.41 17.00
C SER A 173 3.34 -26.66 17.73
N VAL A 174 3.42 -27.36 18.86
CA VAL A 174 2.25 -27.69 19.69
C VAL A 174 2.44 -27.09 21.08
N ILE A 175 1.43 -26.36 21.53
CA ILE A 175 1.44 -25.63 22.80
C ILE A 175 0.40 -26.26 23.73
N PHE A 176 0.88 -26.70 24.89
CA PHE A 176 0.08 -27.06 26.05
C PHE A 176 0.05 -25.87 27.01
N ALA A 177 -1.14 -25.52 27.48
CA ALA A 177 -1.35 -24.46 28.46
C ALA A 177 -1.63 -25.11 29.82
N PHE A 178 -1.10 -24.51 30.87
CA PHE A 178 -1.27 -24.95 32.25
C PHE A 178 -2.00 -23.85 33.04
N GLY A 179 -2.57 -24.17 34.21
CA GLY A 179 -3.18 -23.17 35.10
C GLY A 179 -4.70 -22.98 34.95
N GLU A 180 -5.22 -21.80 35.36
CA GLU A 180 -6.64 -21.43 35.24
C GLU A 180 -7.08 -21.30 33.77
N GLY A 181 -7.38 -22.44 33.15
CA GLY A 181 -8.17 -22.59 31.92
C GLY A 181 -7.59 -21.96 30.65
N ILE A 182 -7.80 -22.63 29.51
CA ILE A 182 -8.05 -21.84 28.31
C ILE A 182 -9.43 -21.27 28.55
N VAL A 183 -9.51 -20.01 28.97
CA VAL A 183 -10.72 -19.24 28.71
C VAL A 183 -10.78 -19.17 27.19
N VAL A 184 -11.39 -20.18 26.55
CA VAL A 184 -12.01 -20.02 25.24
C VAL A 184 -13.10 -19.04 25.58
N GLN A 185 -12.73 -17.77 25.62
CA GLN A 185 -13.65 -16.70 25.89
C GLN A 185 -14.57 -16.84 24.71
N GLN A 186 -15.74 -17.43 24.96
CA GLN A 186 -16.83 -17.53 24.02
C GLN A 186 -17.23 -16.08 23.86
N GLN A 187 -16.49 -15.43 22.97
CA GLN A 187 -16.33 -14.00 22.96
C GLN A 187 -17.73 -13.54 22.57
N ASP A 188 -18.40 -12.88 23.52
CA ASP A 188 -19.79 -12.50 23.38
C ASP A 188 -19.95 -11.85 22.00
N PHE A 189 -20.95 -12.26 21.23
CA PHE A 189 -21.14 -11.75 19.86
C PHE A 189 -21.07 -10.23 19.84
N GLY A 190 -21.62 -9.57 20.88
CA GLY A 190 -21.52 -8.12 21.07
C GLY A 190 -20.07 -7.62 21.20
N GLN A 191 -19.26 -8.26 22.04
CA GLN A 191 -17.85 -7.91 22.22
C GLN A 191 -17.03 -8.17 20.95
N ASN A 192 -17.27 -9.28 20.26
CA ASN A 192 -16.67 -9.58 18.96
C ASN A 192 -16.99 -8.52 17.92
N LEU A 193 -18.26 -8.13 17.82
CA LEU A 193 -18.71 -7.12 16.88
C LEU A 193 -18.02 -5.79 17.14
N VAL A 194 -17.97 -5.35 18.40
CA VAL A 194 -17.30 -4.11 18.79
C VAL A 194 -15.80 -4.16 18.48
N ASN A 195 -15.12 -5.25 18.81
CA ASN A 195 -13.70 -5.44 18.51
C ASN A 195 -13.42 -5.36 16.99
N ARG A 196 -14.25 -6.02 16.17
CA ARG A 196 -14.09 -6.03 14.72
C ARG A 196 -14.45 -4.71 14.07
N LEU A 197 -15.41 -3.95 14.64
CA LEU A 197 -15.70 -2.58 14.22
C LEU A 197 -14.50 -1.65 14.47
N VAL A 198 -13.87 -1.74 15.64
CA VAL A 198 -12.68 -0.93 15.99
C VAL A 198 -11.48 -1.31 15.13
N ALA A 199 -11.24 -2.61 14.92
CA ALA A 199 -10.21 -3.09 14.01
C ALA A 199 -10.47 -2.61 12.57
N GLY A 200 -11.72 -2.71 12.11
CA GLY A 200 -12.16 -2.28 10.79
C GLY A 200 -12.04 -0.78 10.58
N LEU A 201 -12.32 0.03 11.60
CA LEU A 201 -12.08 1.48 11.57
C LEU A 201 -10.58 1.80 11.47
N SER A 202 -9.75 1.12 12.26
CA SER A 202 -8.28 1.28 12.22
C SER A 202 -7.75 0.93 10.82
N PHE A 203 -8.20 -0.21 10.29
CA PHE A 203 -7.88 -0.69 8.95
C PHE A 203 -8.39 0.22 7.84
N GLY A 204 -9.58 0.79 8.02
CA GLY A 204 -10.16 1.72 7.07
C GLY A 204 -9.43 3.06 7.02
N LEU A 205 -8.96 3.58 8.17
CA LEU A 205 -8.21 4.83 8.26
C LEU A 205 -6.79 4.73 7.68
N LEU A 206 -6.09 3.60 7.90
CA LEU A 206 -4.78 3.39 7.26
C LEU A 206 -4.92 3.23 5.74
N LEU A 207 -5.96 2.54 5.27
CA LEU A 207 -6.29 2.49 3.84
C LEU A 207 -6.65 3.88 3.33
N ALA A 208 -7.39 4.67 4.10
CA ALA A 208 -7.79 6.03 3.73
C ALA A 208 -6.58 6.95 3.49
N LEU A 209 -5.50 6.85 4.27
CA LEU A 209 -4.28 7.61 4.01
C LEU A 209 -3.73 7.35 2.60
N ALA A 210 -3.57 6.06 2.25
CA ALA A 210 -3.07 5.67 0.94
C ALA A 210 -4.06 6.06 -0.18
N SER A 211 -5.36 5.83 0.02
CA SER A 211 -6.44 6.16 -0.91
C SER A 211 -6.59 7.65 -1.16
N VAL A 212 -6.45 8.48 -0.13
CA VAL A 212 -6.53 9.93 -0.27
C VAL A 212 -5.36 10.46 -1.10
N GLY A 213 -4.15 9.92 -0.92
CA GLY A 213 -3.00 10.24 -1.76
C GLY A 213 -3.26 9.92 -3.24
N LEU A 214 -3.77 8.72 -3.51
CA LEU A 214 -4.14 8.30 -4.88
C LEU A 214 -5.25 9.16 -5.47
N SER A 215 -6.28 9.46 -4.68
CA SER A 215 -7.43 10.26 -5.10
C SER A 215 -7.04 11.70 -5.40
N LEU A 216 -6.07 12.27 -4.68
CA LEU A 216 -5.56 13.62 -4.95
C LEU A 216 -4.82 13.67 -6.31
N ILE A 217 -3.98 12.66 -6.58
CA ILE A 217 -3.29 12.52 -7.87
C ILE A 217 -4.32 12.36 -8.99
N PHE A 218 -5.23 11.40 -8.86
CA PHE A 218 -6.29 11.17 -9.85
C PHE A 218 -7.14 12.43 -10.06
N GLY A 219 -7.54 13.11 -9.00
CA GLY A 219 -8.40 14.30 -9.08
C GLY A 219 -7.77 15.47 -9.82
N THR A 220 -6.44 15.58 -9.85
CA THR A 220 -5.75 16.68 -10.56
C THR A 220 -5.24 16.29 -11.94
N THR A 221 -4.98 15.02 -12.20
CA THR A 221 -4.37 14.59 -13.48
C THR A 221 -5.21 13.60 -14.28
N GLY A 222 -6.28 13.04 -13.70
CA GLY A 222 -7.08 11.95 -14.28
C GLY A 222 -6.30 10.63 -14.45
N LEU A 223 -5.11 10.52 -13.84
CA LEU A 223 -4.23 9.36 -14.02
C LEU A 223 -4.48 8.32 -12.95
N THR A 224 -4.94 7.15 -13.35
CA THR A 224 -4.99 5.95 -12.51
C THR A 224 -3.59 5.35 -12.38
N ASN A 225 -2.86 5.72 -11.33
CA ASN A 225 -1.48 5.31 -11.12
C ASN A 225 -1.39 3.93 -10.42
N PHE A 226 -1.08 2.86 -11.17
CA PHE A 226 -0.87 1.53 -10.57
C PHE A 226 0.43 1.42 -9.76
N ALA A 227 1.41 2.31 -9.97
CA ALA A 227 2.64 2.34 -9.17
C ALA A 227 2.41 2.88 -7.75
N HIS A 228 1.21 3.38 -7.42
CA HIS A 228 0.87 3.88 -6.09
C HIS A 228 1.04 2.82 -5.00
N GLY A 229 0.76 1.55 -5.31
CA GLY A 229 1.02 0.43 -4.39
C GLY A 229 2.50 0.34 -4.02
N GLU A 230 3.40 0.54 -4.98
CA GLU A 230 4.83 0.51 -4.67
C GLU A 230 5.30 1.73 -3.88
N MET A 231 4.61 2.87 -3.98
CA MET A 231 4.86 4.04 -3.12
C MET A 231 4.52 3.74 -1.65
N VAL A 232 3.50 2.90 -1.43
CA VAL A 232 3.15 2.38 -0.10
C VAL A 232 4.26 1.47 0.42
N THR A 233 4.65 0.45 -0.35
CA THR A 233 5.74 -0.48 0.02
C THR A 233 7.03 0.29 0.34
N LEU A 234 7.39 1.25 -0.51
CA LEU A 234 8.62 2.02 -0.38
C LEU A 234 8.69 2.77 0.96
N GLY A 235 7.56 3.27 1.49
CA GLY A 235 7.55 3.91 2.81
C GLY A 235 7.91 2.96 3.95
N ALA A 236 7.34 1.76 3.95
CA ALA A 236 7.64 0.74 4.95
C ALA A 236 9.09 0.23 4.85
N VAL A 237 9.58 0.04 3.62
CA VAL A 237 10.96 -0.37 3.35
C VAL A 237 11.95 0.72 3.77
N LEU A 238 11.68 1.99 3.48
CA LEU A 238 12.57 3.08 3.86
C LEU A 238 12.66 3.27 5.38
N VAL A 239 11.55 3.16 6.11
CA VAL A 239 11.61 3.30 7.58
C VAL A 239 12.38 2.14 8.20
N PHE A 240 12.22 0.92 7.68
CA PHE A 240 13.02 -0.24 8.07
C PHE A 240 14.50 0.01 7.77
N ALA A 241 14.82 0.44 6.55
CA ALA A 241 16.19 0.66 6.10
C ALA A 241 16.90 1.72 6.96
N PHE A 242 16.26 2.86 7.23
CA PHE A 242 16.81 3.91 8.09
C PHE A 242 16.98 3.44 9.53
N ASN A 243 16.07 2.62 10.04
CA ASN A 243 16.23 2.05 11.37
C ASN A 243 17.35 0.99 11.43
N ALA A 244 17.51 0.17 10.39
CA ALA A 244 18.53 -0.87 10.32
C ALA A 244 19.97 -0.30 10.32
N ILE A 245 20.18 0.91 9.78
CA ILE A 245 21.46 1.63 9.87
C ILE A 245 21.69 2.34 11.22
N GLY A 246 20.82 2.10 12.21
CA GLY A 246 20.97 2.60 13.58
C GLY A 246 20.38 3.99 13.84
N LEU A 247 19.62 4.58 12.91
CA LEU A 247 18.96 5.86 13.18
C LEU A 247 17.83 5.68 14.21
N PRO A 248 17.62 6.69 15.08
CA PRO A 248 16.52 6.66 16.02
C PRO A 248 15.19 6.59 15.25
N PHE A 249 14.26 5.78 15.75
CA PHE A 249 13.04 5.42 15.02
C PHE A 249 12.21 6.63 14.55
N TRP A 250 12.07 7.66 15.38
CA TRP A 250 11.34 8.88 15.02
C TRP A 250 11.97 9.61 13.82
N LEU A 251 13.30 9.58 13.72
CA LEU A 251 14.02 10.19 12.59
C LEU A 251 13.89 9.32 11.34
N ALA A 252 13.98 7.99 11.49
CA ALA A 252 13.72 7.05 10.40
C ALA A 252 12.31 7.24 9.81
N LEU A 253 11.31 7.48 10.65
CA LEU A 253 9.94 7.76 10.23
C LEU A 253 9.87 9.06 9.41
N ILE A 254 10.43 10.17 9.90
CA ILE A 254 10.45 11.45 9.18
C ILE A 254 11.18 11.32 7.84
N LEU A 255 12.36 10.68 7.83
CA LEU A 255 13.14 10.49 6.62
C LEU A 255 12.42 9.57 5.61
N SER A 256 11.71 8.56 6.07
CA SER A 256 10.89 7.72 5.20
C SER A 256 9.74 8.50 4.56
N LEU A 257 9.03 9.34 5.33
CA LEU A 257 7.98 10.21 4.77
C LEU A 257 8.54 11.18 3.73
N LEU A 258 9.69 11.81 4.02
CA LEU A 258 10.37 12.67 3.05
C LEU A 258 10.85 11.88 1.82
N GLY A 259 11.31 10.65 2.00
CA GLY A 259 11.68 9.73 0.92
C GLY A 259 10.49 9.39 0.02
N GLY A 260 9.33 9.12 0.60
CA GLY A 260 8.06 8.93 -0.12
C GLY A 260 7.64 10.17 -0.92
N GLY A 261 7.73 11.35 -0.29
CA GLY A 261 7.46 12.62 -0.97
C GLY A 261 8.45 12.92 -2.10
N LEU A 262 9.73 12.63 -1.89
CA LEU A 262 10.77 12.74 -2.91
C LEU A 262 10.52 11.77 -4.06
N PHE A 263 10.11 10.54 -3.77
CA PHE A 263 9.74 9.56 -4.79
C PHE A 263 8.53 10.04 -5.63
N GLY A 264 7.53 10.63 -4.99
CA GLY A 264 6.41 11.30 -5.67
C GLY A 264 6.88 12.46 -6.56
N TYR A 265 7.79 13.31 -6.06
CA TYR A 265 8.40 14.38 -6.86
C TYR A 265 9.13 13.84 -8.09
N ILE A 266 9.94 12.79 -7.94
CA ILE A 266 10.69 12.17 -9.04
C ILE A 266 9.74 11.63 -10.08
N GLN A 267 8.67 10.96 -9.65
CA GLN A 267 7.63 10.46 -10.54
C GLN A 267 6.99 11.60 -11.36
N ASP A 268 6.54 12.69 -10.71
CA ASP A 268 6.00 13.84 -11.46
C ASP A 268 7.04 14.46 -12.38
N ALA A 269 8.17 14.91 -11.82
CA ALA A 269 9.14 15.70 -12.57
C ALA A 269 9.84 14.90 -13.66
N GLY A 270 10.09 13.62 -13.42
CA GLY A 270 10.88 12.76 -14.29
C GLY A 270 10.09 11.90 -15.26
N LEU A 271 8.86 11.53 -14.92
CA LEU A 271 8.04 10.67 -15.75
C LEU A 271 6.78 11.39 -16.20
N TRP A 272 5.89 11.77 -15.27
CA TRP A 272 4.53 12.18 -15.62
C TRP A 272 4.46 13.54 -16.29
N LYS A 273 5.20 14.53 -15.81
CA LYS A 273 5.24 15.88 -16.38
C LYS A 273 5.80 15.89 -17.80
N PRO A 274 6.93 15.22 -18.12
CA PRO A 274 7.39 15.08 -19.50
C PRO A 274 6.36 14.41 -20.42
N LEU A 275 5.70 13.32 -19.99
CA LEU A 275 4.67 12.65 -20.79
C LEU A 275 3.46 13.55 -21.03
N ARG A 276 2.99 14.25 -19.98
CA ARG A 276 1.88 15.22 -20.08
C ARG A 276 2.21 16.36 -21.05
N ARG A 277 3.43 16.89 -21.03
CA ARG A 277 3.89 17.94 -21.96
C ARG A 277 3.99 17.48 -23.40
N ARG A 278 4.18 16.18 -23.64
CA ARG A 278 4.14 15.58 -24.98
C ARG A 278 2.73 15.32 -25.49
N GLY A 279 1.70 15.59 -24.68
CA GLY A 279 0.31 15.31 -25.03
C GLY A 279 -0.01 13.81 -25.04
N THR A 280 0.73 12.99 -24.30
CA THR A 280 0.42 11.56 -24.17
C THR A 280 -0.96 11.40 -23.53
N GLY A 281 -1.80 10.55 -24.12
CA GLY A 281 -3.14 10.25 -23.57
C GLY A 281 -3.08 9.50 -22.23
N LEU A 282 -4.20 9.50 -21.50
CA LEU A 282 -4.30 8.85 -20.18
C LEU A 282 -4.05 7.33 -20.24
N VAL A 283 -4.58 6.64 -21.26
CA VAL A 283 -4.45 5.18 -21.39
C VAL A 283 -2.98 4.73 -21.53
N PRO A 284 -2.16 5.30 -22.43
CA PRO A 284 -0.72 5.01 -22.45
C PRO A 284 0.00 5.34 -21.13
N MET A 285 -0.37 6.43 -20.45
CA MET A 285 0.21 6.76 -19.13
C MET A 285 -0.15 5.72 -18.06
N MET A 286 -1.35 5.13 -18.11
CA MET A 286 -1.72 4.01 -17.24
C MET A 286 -0.84 2.78 -17.51
N ILE A 287 -0.59 2.43 -18.78
CA ILE A 287 0.32 1.32 -19.14
C ILE A 287 1.72 1.57 -18.59
N VAL A 288 2.23 2.80 -18.73
CA VAL A 288 3.52 3.21 -18.15
C VAL A 288 3.53 3.03 -16.63
N SER A 289 2.42 3.31 -15.94
CA SER A 289 2.34 3.13 -14.48
C SER A 289 2.41 1.67 -14.05
N ILE A 290 1.87 0.75 -14.85
CA ILE A 290 1.98 -0.70 -14.60
C ILE A 290 3.42 -1.16 -14.77
N GLY A 291 4.09 -0.71 -15.84
CA GLY A 291 5.51 -0.97 -16.06
C GLY A 291 6.39 -0.41 -14.93
N LEU A 292 6.09 0.80 -14.47
CA LEU A 292 6.77 1.41 -13.33
C LEU A 292 6.52 0.62 -12.04
N ALA A 293 5.30 0.16 -11.79
CA ALA A 293 4.97 -0.65 -10.62
C ALA A 293 5.81 -1.94 -10.57
N LEU A 294 5.88 -2.67 -11.68
CA LEU A 294 6.70 -3.88 -11.77
C LEU A 294 8.20 -3.56 -11.59
N ALA A 295 8.69 -2.52 -12.25
CA ALA A 295 10.09 -2.11 -12.13
C ALA A 295 10.46 -1.75 -10.69
N VAL A 296 9.65 -0.94 -10.02
CA VAL A 296 9.90 -0.52 -8.63
C VAL A 296 9.80 -1.71 -7.68
N ARG A 297 8.80 -2.58 -7.85
CA ARG A 297 8.63 -3.78 -7.02
C ARG A 297 9.86 -4.68 -7.06
N TYR A 298 10.34 -5.01 -8.26
CA TYR A 298 11.49 -5.90 -8.41
C TYR A 298 12.81 -5.22 -8.03
N VAL A 299 12.91 -3.89 -8.16
CA VAL A 299 14.02 -3.12 -7.59
C VAL A 299 14.01 -3.20 -6.06
N ILE A 300 12.85 -3.02 -5.42
CA ILE A 300 12.70 -3.20 -3.98
C ILE A 300 13.08 -4.64 -3.60
N GLN A 301 12.53 -5.65 -4.26
CA GLN A 301 12.82 -7.05 -3.97
C GLN A 301 14.31 -7.40 -4.12
N PHE A 302 14.98 -6.86 -5.14
CA PHE A 302 16.39 -7.11 -5.39
C PHE A 302 17.28 -6.60 -4.25
N TYR A 303 16.97 -5.42 -3.68
CA TYR A 303 17.76 -4.85 -2.59
C TYR A 303 17.29 -5.26 -1.19
N PHE A 304 15.98 -5.28 -0.96
CA PHE A 304 15.38 -5.60 0.33
C PHE A 304 15.33 -7.11 0.60
N GLY A 305 15.28 -7.92 -0.45
CA GLY A 305 15.11 -9.37 -0.37
C GLY A 305 13.64 -9.82 -0.33
N GLY A 306 13.45 -11.14 -0.30
CA GLY A 306 12.12 -11.78 -0.25
C GLY A 306 11.61 -12.10 1.16
N ALA A 307 12.42 -11.90 2.19
CA ALA A 307 12.06 -12.22 3.57
C ALA A 307 11.17 -11.13 4.18
N THR A 308 10.26 -11.56 5.07
CA THR A 308 9.46 -10.64 5.89
C THR A 308 10.30 -10.11 7.04
N GLN A 309 10.46 -8.79 7.11
CA GLN A 309 11.14 -8.12 8.22
C GLN A 309 10.13 -7.52 9.20
N GLN A 310 10.55 -7.22 10.43
CA GLN A 310 9.68 -6.55 11.41
C GLN A 310 10.23 -5.18 11.78
N LEU A 311 9.33 -4.21 11.96
CA LEU A 311 9.68 -2.91 12.50
C LEU A 311 9.88 -3.00 14.03
N PRO A 312 10.68 -2.10 14.62
CA PRO A 312 10.75 -1.99 16.08
C PRO A 312 9.37 -1.79 16.68
N PHE A 313 9.13 -2.39 17.84
CA PHE A 313 7.86 -2.31 18.56
C PHE A 313 6.65 -2.92 17.81
N ALA A 314 6.84 -3.59 16.68
CA ALA A 314 5.75 -4.19 15.90
C ALA A 314 4.97 -5.27 16.68
N GLN A 315 5.61 -5.93 17.66
CA GLN A 315 4.96 -6.85 18.57
C GLN A 315 4.65 -6.12 19.88
N SER A 316 3.37 -5.88 20.12
CA SER A 316 2.86 -5.28 21.36
C SER A 316 1.73 -6.14 21.90
N ALA A 317 1.79 -6.50 23.18
CA ALA A 317 0.70 -7.18 23.86
C ALA A 317 -0.59 -6.36 23.76
N GLU A 318 -1.72 -7.04 23.58
CA GLU A 318 -3.02 -6.38 23.53
C GLU A 318 -3.35 -5.74 24.88
N ILE A 319 -3.91 -4.53 24.82
CA ILE A 319 -4.44 -3.84 26.00
C ILE A 319 -5.96 -4.01 25.97
N GLN A 320 -6.53 -4.45 27.09
CA GLN A 320 -7.97 -4.50 27.28
C GLN A 320 -8.47 -3.14 27.77
N LEU A 321 -9.24 -2.45 26.93
CA LEU A 321 -9.96 -1.22 27.23
C LEU A 321 -11.45 -1.55 27.39
N GLY A 322 -11.83 -2.07 28.55
CA GLY A 322 -13.20 -2.55 28.80
C GLY A 322 -13.56 -3.70 27.84
N PRO A 323 -14.62 -3.60 27.01
CA PRO A 323 -14.99 -4.65 26.05
C PRO A 323 -14.08 -4.69 24.81
N ILE A 324 -13.17 -3.72 24.64
CA ILE A 324 -12.32 -3.59 23.46
C ILE A 324 -10.92 -4.15 23.75
N SER A 325 -10.47 -5.13 22.97
CA SER A 325 -9.05 -5.54 22.94
C SER A 325 -8.37 -4.85 21.77
N ILE A 326 -7.36 -4.02 22.05
CA ILE A 326 -6.60 -3.31 21.01
C ILE A 326 -5.10 -3.32 21.32
N SER A 327 -4.30 -3.67 20.32
CA SER A 327 -2.85 -3.51 20.41
C SER A 327 -2.47 -2.01 20.41
N PRO A 328 -1.48 -1.60 21.23
CA PRO A 328 -0.93 -0.23 21.21
C PRO A 328 -0.62 0.28 19.80
N ASN A 329 -0.09 -0.59 18.93
CA ASN A 329 0.24 -0.26 17.55
C ASN A 329 -1.00 0.12 16.72
N ASN A 330 -2.11 -0.60 16.92
CA ASN A 330 -3.38 -0.29 16.25
C ASN A 330 -3.96 1.02 16.77
N LEU A 331 -3.89 1.26 18.08
CA LEU A 331 -4.36 2.50 18.68
C LEU A 331 -3.57 3.72 18.15
N TRP A 332 -2.24 3.63 18.12
CA TRP A 332 -1.40 4.69 17.55
C TRP A 332 -1.63 4.86 16.06
N SER A 333 -1.79 3.77 15.30
CA SER A 333 -2.09 3.83 13.87
C SER A 333 -3.41 4.54 13.60
N LEU A 334 -4.44 4.28 14.41
CA LEU A 334 -5.73 4.94 14.34
C LEU A 334 -5.61 6.45 14.65
N ILE A 335 -4.92 6.81 15.73
CA ILE A 335 -4.74 8.21 16.14
C ILE A 335 -3.95 8.98 15.08
N VAL A 336 -2.81 8.46 14.63
CA VAL A 336 -1.95 9.11 13.62
C VAL A 336 -2.71 9.28 12.31
N SER A 337 -3.43 8.25 11.86
CA SER A 337 -4.23 8.34 10.63
C SER A 337 -5.31 9.41 10.75
N ALA A 338 -6.07 9.43 11.84
CA ALA A 338 -7.12 10.42 12.08
C ALA A 338 -6.56 11.85 12.10
N VAL A 339 -5.44 12.07 12.79
CA VAL A 339 -4.78 13.39 12.88
C VAL A 339 -4.29 13.85 11.50
N VAL A 340 -3.61 12.99 10.74
CA VAL A 340 -3.07 13.35 9.42
C VAL A 340 -4.18 13.61 8.41
N ILE A 341 -5.23 12.79 8.41
CA ILE A 341 -6.41 13.00 7.56
C ILE A 341 -7.11 14.32 7.91
N ALA A 342 -7.30 14.61 9.20
CA ALA A 342 -7.90 15.86 9.65
C ALA A 342 -7.05 17.07 9.25
N LEU A 343 -5.73 17.00 9.45
CA LEU A 343 -4.78 18.05 9.04
C LEU A 343 -4.84 18.29 7.53
N LEU A 344 -4.80 17.23 6.73
CA LEU A 344 -4.92 17.33 5.28
C LEU A 344 -6.27 17.92 4.87
N GLY A 345 -7.36 17.50 5.50
CA GLY A 345 -8.69 18.06 5.29
C GLY A 345 -8.73 19.57 5.55
N ILE A 346 -8.12 20.03 6.64
CA ILE A 346 -7.98 21.46 6.96
C ILE A 346 -7.14 22.18 5.90
N VAL A 347 -6.00 21.61 5.50
CA VAL A 347 -5.14 22.17 4.45
C VAL A 347 -5.92 22.33 3.16
N LEU A 348 -6.64 21.30 2.72
CA LEU A 348 -7.42 21.35 1.49
C LEU A 348 -8.59 22.33 1.59
N LEU A 349 -9.35 22.35 2.69
CA LEU A 349 -10.53 23.20 2.79
C LEU A 349 -10.20 24.67 3.03
N LYS A 350 -9.20 24.97 3.87
CA LYS A 350 -8.97 26.33 4.39
C LYS A 350 -7.81 27.08 3.75
N THR A 351 -6.89 26.41 3.01
CA THR A 351 -5.69 27.09 2.49
C THR A 351 -5.79 27.50 1.01
N ARG A 352 -4.89 28.39 0.59
CA ARG A 352 -4.73 28.79 -0.83
C ARG A 352 -4.31 27.62 -1.71
N LEU A 353 -3.46 26.72 -1.19
CA LEU A 353 -3.04 25.51 -1.89
C LEU A 353 -4.26 24.64 -2.23
N GLY A 354 -5.14 24.39 -1.25
CA GLY A 354 -6.35 23.60 -1.47
C GLY A 354 -7.34 24.22 -2.47
N LYS A 355 -7.46 25.56 -2.49
CA LYS A 355 -8.22 26.27 -3.53
C LYS A 355 -7.61 26.07 -4.91
N ALA A 356 -6.28 26.18 -5.03
CA ALA A 356 -5.58 25.96 -6.29
C ALA A 356 -5.72 24.51 -6.78
N THR A 357 -5.61 23.52 -5.88
CA THR A 357 -5.81 22.10 -6.19
C THR A 357 -7.21 21.83 -6.74
N ARG A 358 -8.26 22.39 -6.11
CA ARG A 358 -9.64 22.25 -6.63
C ARG A 358 -9.82 22.94 -7.98
N ALA A 359 -9.27 24.14 -8.17
CA ALA A 359 -9.35 24.85 -9.45
C ALA A 359 -8.68 24.06 -10.58
N VAL A 360 -7.51 23.45 -10.30
CA VAL A 360 -6.81 22.57 -11.26
C VAL A 360 -7.62 21.31 -11.55
N ALA A 361 -8.25 20.70 -10.54
CA ALA A 361 -9.10 19.53 -10.72
C ALA A 361 -10.36 19.82 -11.56
N ASP A 362 -10.97 21.00 -11.37
CA ASP A 362 -12.20 21.38 -12.09
C ASP A 362 -11.89 21.73 -13.57
N ASN A 363 -10.88 22.57 -13.83
CA ASN A 363 -10.45 22.88 -15.20
C ASN A 363 -9.00 23.42 -15.23
N PRO A 364 -8.01 22.59 -15.62
CA PRO A 364 -6.61 23.01 -15.68
C PRO A 364 -6.34 24.22 -16.59
N ALA A 365 -7.06 24.33 -17.72
CA ALA A 365 -6.85 25.41 -18.68
C ALA A 365 -7.35 26.76 -18.14
N LEU A 366 -8.53 26.77 -17.50
CA LEU A 366 -9.07 27.97 -16.86
C LEU A 366 -8.26 28.38 -15.62
N ALA A 367 -7.77 27.40 -14.86
CA ALA A 367 -6.87 27.65 -13.74
C ALA A 367 -5.58 28.33 -14.20
N ALA A 368 -4.97 27.85 -15.30
CA ALA A 368 -3.78 28.47 -15.89
C ALA A 368 -4.04 29.90 -16.38
N ALA A 369 -5.19 30.14 -17.04
CA ALA A 369 -5.59 31.48 -17.49
C ALA A 369 -5.81 32.46 -16.32
N SER A 370 -6.15 31.93 -15.14
CA SER A 370 -6.31 32.70 -13.90
C SER A 370 -4.99 32.92 -13.14
N GLY A 371 -3.84 32.55 -13.73
CA GLY A 371 -2.51 32.74 -13.15
C GLY A 371 -2.06 31.64 -12.18
N ILE A 372 -2.78 30.52 -12.08
CA ILE A 372 -2.37 29.37 -11.26
C ILE A 372 -1.34 28.55 -12.03
N ASP A 373 -0.17 28.31 -11.43
CA ASP A 373 0.81 27.37 -11.99
C ASP A 373 0.34 25.92 -11.75
N VAL A 374 -0.35 25.37 -12.76
CA VAL A 374 -0.89 24.01 -12.79
C VAL A 374 0.19 22.96 -12.53
N ASP A 375 1.38 23.13 -13.15
CA ASP A 375 2.47 22.17 -13.02
C ASP A 375 3.01 22.12 -11.58
N SER A 376 3.08 23.26 -10.91
CA SER A 376 3.50 23.32 -9.50
C SER A 376 2.45 22.73 -8.56
N VAL A 377 1.16 22.97 -8.82
CA VAL A 377 0.07 22.37 -8.03
C VAL A 377 0.07 20.84 -8.17
N ILE A 378 0.16 20.32 -9.39
CA ILE A 378 0.24 18.87 -9.66
C ILE A 378 1.45 18.27 -8.93
N ARG A 379 2.60 18.92 -8.98
CA ARG A 379 3.80 18.45 -8.28
C ARG A 379 3.63 18.38 -6.77
N ILE A 380 3.03 19.38 -6.15
CA ILE A 380 2.73 19.36 -4.70
C ILE A 380 1.80 18.20 -4.37
N VAL A 381 0.81 17.94 -5.22
CA VAL A 381 -0.09 16.80 -5.09
C VAL A 381 0.66 15.47 -5.16
N TRP A 382 1.60 15.30 -6.10
CA TRP A 382 2.42 14.09 -6.20
C TRP A 382 3.32 13.87 -4.98
N VAL A 383 3.93 14.95 -4.47
CA VAL A 383 4.73 14.89 -3.23
C VAL A 383 3.85 14.49 -2.06
N THR A 384 2.71 15.16 -1.88
CA THR A 384 1.78 14.88 -0.77
C THR A 384 1.22 13.47 -0.88
N GLY A 385 0.85 13.03 -2.08
CA GLY A 385 0.36 11.68 -2.34
C GLY A 385 1.40 10.60 -2.03
N GLY A 386 2.67 10.87 -2.34
CA GLY A 386 3.77 9.98 -1.97
C GLY A 386 4.02 9.92 -0.47
N MET A 387 3.98 11.05 0.24
CA MET A 387 4.08 11.08 1.71
C MET A 387 2.95 10.29 2.38
N LEU A 388 1.71 10.47 1.90
CA LEU A 388 0.53 9.78 2.43
C LEU A 388 0.55 8.28 2.13
N ALA A 389 0.98 7.89 0.92
CA ALA A 389 1.17 6.48 0.56
C ALA A 389 2.22 5.83 1.47
N SER A 390 3.37 6.48 1.65
CA SER A 390 4.43 5.97 2.52
C SER A 390 4.00 5.88 3.97
N LEU A 391 3.27 6.87 4.50
CA LEU A 391 2.68 6.77 5.85
C LEU A 391 1.71 5.59 5.96
N GLY A 392 0.83 5.42 4.97
CA GLY A 392 -0.11 4.29 4.91
C GLY A 392 0.62 2.94 4.93
N GLY A 393 1.75 2.83 4.24
CA GLY A 393 2.59 1.61 4.24
C GLY A 393 3.28 1.35 5.56
N ILE A 394 3.81 2.39 6.21
CA ILE A 394 4.41 2.26 7.55
C ILE A 394 3.36 1.78 8.55
N LEU A 395 2.17 2.40 8.55
CA LEU A 395 1.08 2.01 9.46
C LEU A 395 0.52 0.63 9.12
N TRP A 396 0.49 0.25 7.84
CA TRP A 396 0.15 -1.12 7.42
C TRP A 396 1.10 -2.14 8.03
N ALA A 397 2.41 -1.89 7.98
CA ALA A 397 3.42 -2.78 8.55
C ALA A 397 3.32 -2.90 10.08
N TYR A 398 2.68 -1.96 10.77
CA TYR A 398 2.34 -2.04 12.19
C TYR A 398 1.01 -2.75 12.45
N TYR A 399 -0.01 -2.49 11.63
CA TYR A 399 -1.32 -3.15 11.74
C TYR A 399 -1.23 -4.64 11.44
N ARG A 400 -0.45 -5.02 10.42
CA ARG A 400 -0.10 -6.39 10.09
C ARG A 400 1.42 -6.53 10.19
N PRO A 401 1.96 -6.91 11.37
CA PRO A 401 3.39 -6.95 11.64
C PRO A 401 4.18 -7.67 10.54
N GLY A 402 4.91 -6.89 9.75
CA GLY A 402 5.67 -7.42 8.62
C GLY A 402 5.91 -6.40 7.52
N VAL A 403 7.15 -6.29 7.09
CA VAL A 403 7.58 -5.54 5.92
C VAL A 403 8.01 -6.56 4.86
N THR A 404 7.21 -6.70 3.80
CA THR A 404 7.53 -7.48 2.60
C THR A 404 7.67 -6.56 1.39
N PHE A 405 8.39 -7.01 0.35
CA PHE A 405 8.64 -6.25 -0.87
C PHE A 405 7.38 -6.03 -1.73
N ASP A 406 6.30 -6.77 -1.50
CA ASP A 406 5.08 -6.77 -2.30
C ASP A 406 3.84 -6.26 -1.54
N MET A 407 3.97 -5.85 -0.27
CA MET A 407 2.84 -5.51 0.60
C MET A 407 1.89 -4.48 -0.03
N GLY A 408 2.44 -3.46 -0.69
CA GLY A 408 1.65 -2.39 -1.29
C GLY A 408 0.83 -2.87 -2.48
N SER A 409 1.32 -3.88 -3.19
CA SER A 409 0.59 -4.51 -4.29
C SER A 409 -0.59 -5.34 -3.82
N GLN A 410 -0.46 -6.00 -2.66
CA GLN A 410 -1.52 -6.80 -2.05
C GLN A 410 -2.70 -5.91 -1.64
N ILE A 411 -2.43 -4.68 -1.20
CA ILE A 411 -3.45 -3.75 -0.73
C ILE A 411 -3.90 -2.75 -1.79
N LEU A 412 -3.21 -2.70 -2.94
CA LEU A 412 -3.51 -1.76 -4.02
C LEU A 412 -4.95 -1.88 -4.51
N LEU A 413 -5.47 -3.10 -4.62
CA LEU A 413 -6.87 -3.32 -5.01
C LEU A 413 -7.85 -2.78 -3.96
N LEU A 414 -7.53 -2.87 -2.67
CA LEU A 414 -8.37 -2.30 -1.60
C LEU A 414 -8.31 -0.78 -1.59
N ILE A 415 -7.14 -0.20 -1.88
CA ILE A 415 -6.98 1.25 -2.07
C ILE A 415 -7.85 1.70 -3.24
N PHE A 416 -7.75 1.04 -4.40
CA PHE A 416 -8.62 1.33 -5.54
C PHE A 416 -10.08 1.15 -5.18
N ALA A 417 -10.45 0.09 -4.46
CA ALA A 417 -11.82 -0.13 -4.02
C ALA A 417 -12.32 1.01 -3.13
N GLY A 418 -11.53 1.48 -2.17
CA GLY A 418 -11.87 2.62 -1.33
C GLY A 418 -12.05 3.91 -2.15
N VAL A 419 -11.17 4.16 -3.13
CA VAL A 419 -11.26 5.35 -3.98
C VAL A 419 -12.45 5.28 -4.94
N THR A 420 -12.71 4.14 -5.60
CA THR A 420 -13.81 3.99 -6.56
C THR A 420 -15.16 3.97 -5.84
N LEU A 421 -15.28 3.25 -4.72
CA LEU A 421 -16.45 3.27 -3.86
C LEU A 421 -16.75 4.69 -3.36
N GLY A 422 -15.70 5.42 -2.96
CA GLY A 422 -15.79 6.79 -2.50
C GLY A 422 -16.19 7.80 -3.57
N GLY A 423 -15.74 7.57 -4.81
CA GLY A 423 -15.82 8.50 -5.93
C GLY A 423 -14.43 8.99 -6.31
N LEU A 424 -13.99 8.60 -7.50
CA LEU A 424 -12.66 8.93 -8.05
C LEU A 424 -12.42 10.44 -8.06
N GLY A 425 -11.22 10.85 -7.64
CA GLY A 425 -10.82 12.27 -7.64
C GLY A 425 -11.39 13.10 -6.49
N THR A 426 -12.17 12.49 -5.58
CA THR A 426 -12.66 13.16 -4.38
C THR A 426 -11.93 12.66 -3.14
N VAL A 427 -11.29 13.58 -2.40
CA VAL A 427 -10.51 13.24 -1.20
C VAL A 427 -11.41 12.69 -0.09
N PHE A 428 -12.53 13.37 0.19
CA PHE A 428 -13.49 12.92 1.20
C PHE A 428 -14.23 11.65 0.79
N GLY A 429 -14.47 11.45 -0.51
CA GLY A 429 -14.99 10.18 -1.03
C GLY A 429 -14.04 9.04 -0.73
N ALA A 430 -12.76 9.18 -1.11
CA ALA A 430 -11.74 8.16 -0.85
C ALA A 430 -11.58 7.82 0.65
N LEU A 431 -11.71 8.81 1.54
CA LEU A 431 -11.74 8.60 2.99
C LEU A 431 -12.91 7.71 3.42
N ILE A 432 -14.15 8.13 3.09
CA ILE A 432 -15.35 7.40 3.50
C ILE A 432 -15.39 6.02 2.87
N GLY A 433 -15.03 5.91 1.58
CA GLY A 433 -14.98 4.64 0.88
C GLY A 433 -13.96 3.67 1.49
N SER A 434 -12.78 4.15 1.88
CA SER A 434 -11.78 3.30 2.54
C SER A 434 -12.21 2.88 3.95
N ILE A 435 -12.90 3.74 4.70
CA ILE A 435 -13.48 3.38 6.00
C ILE A 435 -14.54 2.28 5.85
N ILE A 436 -15.44 2.42 4.87
CA ILE A 436 -16.46 1.40 4.60
C ILE A 436 -15.82 0.08 4.18
N VAL A 437 -14.85 0.11 3.27
CA VAL A 437 -14.10 -1.08 2.85
C VAL A 437 -13.40 -1.71 4.06
N GLY A 438 -12.77 -0.91 4.92
CA GLY A 438 -12.04 -1.44 6.06
C GLY A 438 -12.93 -2.09 7.12
N ILE A 439 -14.03 -1.42 7.48
CA ILE A 439 -15.06 -1.96 8.37
C ILE A 439 -15.63 -3.26 7.80
N PHE A 440 -15.93 -3.28 6.51
CA PHE A 440 -16.49 -4.46 5.86
C PHE A 440 -15.51 -5.64 5.89
N VAL A 441 -14.23 -5.42 5.53
CA VAL A 441 -13.20 -6.45 5.56
C VAL A 441 -13.11 -7.10 6.94
N GLU A 442 -13.09 -6.33 8.02
CA GLU A 442 -12.97 -6.88 9.37
C GLU A 442 -14.28 -7.52 9.88
N LEU A 443 -15.45 -6.96 9.53
CA LEU A 443 -16.75 -7.53 9.91
C LEU A 443 -17.05 -8.87 9.25
N THR A 444 -16.58 -9.12 8.03
CA THR A 444 -16.84 -10.40 7.34
C THR A 444 -16.37 -11.62 8.14
N THR A 445 -15.32 -11.46 8.96
CA THR A 445 -14.80 -12.54 9.82
C THR A 445 -15.76 -12.93 10.95
N VAL A 446 -16.66 -12.02 11.37
CA VAL A 446 -17.70 -12.32 12.38
C VAL A 446 -18.77 -13.26 11.82
N PHE A 447 -19.03 -13.19 10.51
CA PHE A 447 -20.06 -13.98 9.84
C PHE A 447 -19.55 -15.34 9.35
N GLY A 448 -18.42 -15.82 9.87
CA GLY A 448 -17.89 -17.16 9.59
C GLY A 448 -17.14 -17.30 8.26
N LEU A 449 -16.86 -16.19 7.55
CA LEU A 449 -15.96 -16.23 6.40
C LEU A 449 -14.53 -16.46 6.88
N ALA A 450 -13.86 -17.43 6.28
CA ALA A 450 -12.45 -17.70 6.54
C ALA A 450 -11.61 -16.42 6.35
N ALA A 451 -10.60 -16.22 7.20
CA ALA A 451 -9.77 -15.02 7.19
C ALA A 451 -9.10 -14.77 5.83
N ASP A 452 -8.86 -15.82 5.05
CA ASP A 452 -8.28 -15.73 3.69
C ASP A 452 -9.28 -15.18 2.67
N LEU A 453 -10.58 -15.33 2.91
CA LEU A 453 -11.67 -14.89 2.03
C LEU A 453 -12.16 -13.47 2.34
N LYS A 454 -11.67 -12.84 3.42
CA LYS A 454 -12.17 -11.52 3.86
C LYS A 454 -12.02 -10.42 2.82
N TYR A 455 -11.00 -10.50 1.96
CA TYR A 455 -10.77 -9.54 0.88
C TYR A 455 -11.71 -9.73 -0.32
N VAL A 456 -12.19 -10.96 -0.55
CA VAL A 456 -13.14 -11.28 -1.63
C VAL A 456 -14.47 -10.59 -1.37
N GLY A 457 -14.95 -10.62 -0.13
CA GLY A 457 -16.20 -9.95 0.25
C GLY A 457 -16.15 -8.45 -0.03
N ALA A 458 -15.05 -7.78 0.31
CA ALA A 458 -14.91 -6.34 0.10
C ALA A 458 -14.92 -5.97 -1.38
N LEU A 459 -14.30 -6.79 -2.23
CA LEU A 459 -14.35 -6.63 -3.68
C LEU A 459 -15.76 -6.88 -4.23
N PHE A 460 -16.47 -7.88 -3.73
CA PHE A 460 -17.85 -8.15 -4.13
C PHE A 460 -18.78 -6.97 -3.82
N ILE A 461 -18.68 -6.40 -2.62
CA ILE A 461 -19.53 -5.27 -2.24
C ILE A 461 -19.18 -4.00 -3.03
N MET A 462 -17.90 -3.80 -3.35
CA MET A 462 -17.47 -2.75 -4.28
C MET A 462 -18.15 -2.93 -5.64
N ILE A 463 -18.15 -4.15 -6.20
CA ILE A 463 -18.82 -4.44 -7.48
C ILE A 463 -20.31 -4.12 -7.39
N VAL A 464 -20.99 -4.55 -6.32
CA VAL A 464 -22.41 -4.26 -6.08
C VAL A 464 -22.65 -2.75 -6.05
N VAL A 465 -21.90 -1.99 -5.25
CA VAL A 465 -22.10 -0.54 -5.14
C VAL A 465 -21.82 0.16 -6.46
N LEU A 466 -20.80 -0.26 -7.21
CA LEU A 466 -20.51 0.32 -8.53
C LEU A 466 -21.59 -0.02 -9.56
N LEU A 467 -22.23 -1.19 -9.47
CA LEU A 467 -23.34 -1.57 -10.34
C LEU A 467 -24.55 -0.64 -10.14
N PHE A 468 -24.87 -0.32 -8.87
CA PHE A 468 -26.01 0.54 -8.55
C PHE A 468 -25.66 2.04 -8.57
N ARG A 469 -24.39 2.39 -8.39
CA ARG A 469 -23.91 3.77 -8.27
C ARG A 469 -22.48 3.92 -8.81
N PRO A 470 -22.30 3.94 -10.16
CA PRO A 470 -20.98 3.88 -10.80
C PRO A 470 -20.09 5.11 -10.54
N GLN A 471 -20.66 6.21 -10.06
CA GLN A 471 -19.93 7.41 -9.67
C GLN A 471 -19.35 7.33 -8.24
N GLY A 472 -19.63 6.24 -7.50
CA GLY A 472 -19.30 6.14 -6.08
C GLY A 472 -20.26 6.93 -5.18
N ILE A 473 -20.00 6.91 -3.88
CA ILE A 473 -20.87 7.45 -2.83
C ILE A 473 -20.89 9.00 -2.86
N LEU A 474 -19.73 9.62 -3.10
CA LEU A 474 -19.54 11.08 -3.11
C LEU A 474 -19.08 11.62 -4.48
N GLY A 475 -19.16 10.83 -5.55
CA GLY A 475 -18.79 11.28 -6.90
C GLY A 475 -19.65 12.45 -7.38
N ARG A 476 -19.01 13.43 -8.01
CA ARG A 476 -19.71 14.54 -8.67
C ARG A 476 -20.31 14.03 -9.98
N ARG A 477 -21.55 14.46 -10.28
CA ARG A 477 -22.17 14.21 -11.58
C ARG A 477 -21.45 15.07 -12.63
N GLU A 478 -20.62 14.45 -13.46
CA GLU A 478 -20.22 15.08 -14.72
C GLU A 478 -21.44 15.14 -15.63
N ARG A 479 -21.79 16.37 -16.04
CA ARG A 479 -22.81 16.58 -17.06
C ARG A 479 -22.13 16.25 -18.38
N VAL A 480 -22.27 15.00 -18.83
CA VAL A 480 -21.92 14.61 -20.20
C VAL A 480 -22.86 15.40 -21.09
N GLY A 481 -22.35 16.46 -21.70
CA GLY A 481 -23.07 17.43 -22.51
C GLY A 481 -22.31 17.68 -23.80
#